data_AF-A0A0U3HJR2-F1
#
_entry.id   AF-A0A0U3HJR2-F1
#
_cell.length_a   1.000
_cell.length_b   1.000
_cell.length_c   1.000
_cell.angle_alpha   90.00
_cell.angle_beta   90.00
_cell.angle_gamma   90.00
#
_symmetry.space_group_name_H-M   'P 1'
#
loop_
_entity.id
_entity.type
_entity.pdbx_description
1 polymer ?
#
loop_
_entity_poly.entity_id
_entity_poly.type
_entity_poly.pdbx_seq_one_letter_code
_entity_poly.pdbx_strand_id
1 'polypeptide(L)'
;MTQNFDIDKAVKALQAGQDLTGKDGILTPLIKQFTEAALNAELEQHLAETEQPNRKNGTTSKRIKSSSGSFELDTPRDRASTFEPQIVKKNQTKLTDEIDRKVLSELVPTRPDISI
;
A
#
# COMPACT_ATOMS: atom_id res chain seq x y z
N MET A 1 -1.63 -8.20 -13.45
CA MET A 1 -2.93 -8.38 -12.77
C MET A 1 -2.68 -8.25 -11.28
N THR A 2 -3.26 -7.25 -10.63
CA THR A 2 -3.20 -7.11 -9.17
C THR A 2 -3.98 -8.28 -8.57
N GLN A 3 -3.31 -9.19 -7.88
CA GLN A 3 -4.00 -10.29 -7.21
C GLN A 3 -4.68 -9.74 -5.97
N ASN A 4 -6.01 -9.80 -5.92
CA ASN A 4 -6.76 -9.42 -4.72
C ASN A 4 -6.38 -10.31 -3.54
N PHE A 5 -6.28 -9.71 -2.36
CA PHE A 5 -6.03 -10.43 -1.11
C PHE A 5 -7.15 -11.42 -0.83
N ASP A 6 -6.80 -12.70 -0.68
CA ASP A 6 -7.71 -13.81 -0.40
C ASP A 6 -7.71 -14.10 1.11
N ILE A 7 -8.82 -13.73 1.76
CA ILE A 7 -9.01 -13.91 3.20
C ILE A 7 -9.04 -15.40 3.57
N ASP A 8 -9.70 -16.24 2.78
CA ASP A 8 -9.82 -17.68 3.09
C ASP A 8 -8.46 -18.36 3.04
N LYS A 9 -7.63 -17.98 2.05
CA LYS A 9 -6.24 -18.43 1.96
C LYS A 9 -5.41 -17.93 3.14
N ALA A 10 -5.59 -16.68 3.56
CA ALA A 10 -4.89 -16.10 4.71
C ALA A 10 -5.26 -16.83 6.02
N VAL A 11 -6.55 -17.14 6.24
CA VAL A 11 -6.99 -17.89 7.43
C VAL A 11 -6.41 -19.30 7.44
N LYS A 12 -6.39 -20.00 6.30
CA LYS A 12 -5.78 -21.34 6.20
C LYS A 12 -4.27 -21.31 6.48
N ALA A 13 -3.57 -20.30 5.98
CA ALA A 13 -2.13 -20.13 6.25
C ALA A 13 -1.88 -19.88 7.75
N LEU A 14 -2.73 -19.08 8.39
CA LEU A 14 -2.65 -18.84 9.83
C LEU A 14 -2.89 -20.11 10.64
N GLN A 15 -3.89 -20.91 10.26
CA GLN A 15 -4.17 -22.20 10.88
C GLN A 15 -3.03 -23.21 10.67
N ALA A 16 -2.29 -23.10 9.57
CA ALA A 16 -1.09 -23.90 9.30
C ALA A 16 0.15 -23.43 10.08
N GLY A 17 0.03 -22.38 10.90
CA GLY A 17 1.12 -21.87 11.74
C GLY A 17 2.08 -20.92 11.02
N GLN A 18 1.71 -20.39 9.86
CA GLN A 18 2.50 -19.35 9.20
C GLN A 18 2.37 -18.03 9.95
N ASP A 19 3.49 -17.30 10.07
CA ASP A 19 3.51 -16.02 10.79
C ASP A 19 2.67 -14.95 10.07
N LEU A 20 1.98 -14.12 10.87
CA LEU A 20 1.21 -12.98 10.36
C LEU A 20 2.13 -11.92 9.73
N THR A 21 3.30 -11.72 10.32
CA THR A 21 4.33 -10.74 9.95
C THR A 21 5.68 -11.45 9.77
N GLY A 22 6.75 -10.74 9.42
CA GLY A 22 8.04 -11.33 9.10
C GLY A 22 8.22 -11.69 7.62
N LYS A 23 9.27 -12.46 7.31
CA LYS A 23 9.62 -12.78 5.90
C LYS A 23 8.53 -13.66 5.30
N ASP A 24 7.85 -13.14 4.27
CA ASP A 24 6.72 -13.79 3.60
C ASP A 24 5.51 -14.00 4.54
N GLY A 25 5.25 -13.03 5.41
CA GLY A 25 4.10 -13.04 6.31
C GLY A 25 2.77 -13.02 5.56
N ILE A 26 1.72 -13.53 6.22
CA ILE A 26 0.37 -13.62 5.62
C ILE A 26 -0.14 -12.24 5.19
N LEU A 27 0.23 -11.17 5.90
CA LEU A 27 -0.24 -9.81 5.62
C LEU A 27 0.54 -9.08 4.52
N THR A 28 1.69 -9.60 4.07
CA THR A 28 2.52 -8.91 3.06
C THR A 28 1.75 -8.56 1.78
N PRO A 29 0.92 -9.45 1.20
CA PRO A 29 0.16 -9.12 -0.01
C PRO A 29 -0.94 -8.09 0.24
N LEU A 30 -1.54 -8.07 1.44
CA LEU A 30 -2.53 -7.06 1.83
C LEU A 30 -1.90 -5.68 1.94
N ILE A 31 -0.74 -5.58 2.61
CA ILE A 31 0.02 -4.33 2.74
C ILE A 31 0.42 -3.80 1.36
N LYS A 32 0.90 -4.68 0.47
CA LYS A 32 1.17 -4.32 -0.93
C LYS A 32 -0.06 -3.72 -1.60
N GLN A 33 -1.17 -4.45 -1.60
CA GLN A 33 -2.39 -4.03 -2.31
C GLN A 33 -2.93 -2.70 -1.78
N PHE A 34 -2.96 -2.53 -0.45
CA PHE A 34 -3.39 -1.27 0.17
C PHE A 34 -2.47 -0.11 -0.25
N THR A 35 -1.16 -0.32 -0.19
CA THR A 35 -0.18 0.73 -0.54
C THR A 35 -0.30 1.14 -2.00
N GLU A 36 -0.50 0.19 -2.91
CA GLU A 36 -0.73 0.47 -4.34
C GLU A 36 -2.05 1.22 -4.57
N ALA A 37 -3.13 0.82 -3.89
CA ALA A 37 -4.41 1.51 -3.97
C ALA A 37 -4.30 2.96 -3.49
N ALA A 38 -3.63 3.18 -2.36
CA ALA A 38 -3.47 4.50 -1.78
C ALA A 38 -2.60 5.41 -2.66
N LEU A 39 -1.51 4.91 -3.25
CA LEU A 39 -0.71 5.67 -4.22
C LEU A 39 -1.48 5.99 -5.51
N ASN A 40 -2.37 5.11 -5.96
CA ASN A 40 -3.23 5.40 -7.10
C ASN A 40 -4.24 6.50 -6.79
N ALA A 41 -4.81 6.49 -5.58
CA ALA A 41 -5.71 7.56 -5.12
C ALA A 41 -4.97 8.92 -5.04
N GLU A 42 -3.74 8.94 -4.50
CA GLU A 42 -2.91 10.15 -4.50
C GLU A 42 -2.65 10.68 -5.92
N LEU A 43 -2.33 9.80 -6.87
CA LEU A 43 -2.10 10.21 -8.26
C LEU A 43 -3.39 10.75 -8.91
N GLU A 44 -4.53 10.12 -8.65
CA GLU A 44 -5.82 10.59 -9.18
C GLU A 44 -6.16 11.98 -8.66
N GLN A 45 -5.96 12.22 -7.36
CA GLN A 45 -6.13 13.55 -6.77
C GLN A 45 -5.16 14.57 -7.40
N HIS A 46 -3.87 14.23 -7.53
CA HIS A 46 -2.87 15.10 -8.17
C HIS A 46 -3.28 15.48 -9.61
N LEU A 47 -3.78 14.52 -10.39
CA LEU A 47 -4.24 14.76 -11.75
C LEU A 47 -5.51 15.63 -11.80
N ALA A 48 -6.40 15.52 -10.82
CA ALA A 48 -7.61 16.34 -10.73
C ALA A 48 -7.30 17.80 -10.34
N GLU A 49 -6.25 18.03 -9.55
CA GLU A 49 -5.82 19.37 -9.12
C GLU A 49 -4.89 20.06 -10.13
N THR A 50 -4.35 19.33 -11.11
CA THR A 50 -3.42 19.88 -12.10
C THR A 50 -4.16 20.67 -13.19
N GLU A 51 -3.86 21.97 -13.33
CA GLU A 51 -4.45 22.81 -14.39
C GLU A 51 -3.89 22.50 -15.80
N GLN A 52 -2.66 21.99 -15.87
CA GLN A 52 -2.00 21.63 -17.13
C GLN A 52 -2.42 20.24 -17.62
N PRO A 53 -2.47 19.98 -18.94
CA PRO A 53 -2.80 18.66 -19.46
C PRO A 53 -1.81 17.59 -18.97
N ASN A 54 -2.25 16.74 -18.04
CA ASN A 54 -1.46 15.66 -17.48
C ASN A 54 -2.26 14.35 -17.47
N ARG A 55 -1.57 13.22 -17.46
CA ARG A 55 -2.19 11.88 -17.50
C ARG A 55 -1.30 10.83 -16.85
N LYS A 56 -1.90 9.71 -16.46
CA LYS A 56 -1.18 8.53 -15.99
C LYS A 56 -0.18 8.03 -17.05
N ASN A 57 1.01 7.62 -16.63
CA ASN A 57 2.07 7.14 -17.50
C ASN A 57 2.65 5.80 -16.99
N GLY A 58 1.75 4.85 -16.76
CA GLY A 58 2.09 3.51 -16.27
C GLY A 58 2.56 3.49 -14.81
N THR A 59 3.28 2.44 -14.46
CA THR A 59 3.84 2.20 -13.13
C THR A 59 5.33 1.89 -13.19
N THR A 60 6.03 2.16 -12.10
CA THR A 60 7.42 1.75 -11.88
C THR A 60 7.46 0.83 -10.66
N SER A 61 8.03 -0.36 -10.82
CA SER A 61 8.18 -1.32 -9.73
C SER A 61 9.42 -1.02 -8.89
N LYS A 62 9.31 -1.13 -7.57
CA LYS A 62 10.45 -1.06 -6.64
C LYS A 62 10.31 -2.10 -5.54
N ARG A 63 11.43 -2.63 -5.06
CA ARG A 63 11.44 -3.58 -3.93
C ARG A 63 11.41 -2.81 -2.60
N ILE A 64 10.36 -3.04 -1.83
CA ILE A 64 10.15 -2.46 -0.50
C ILE A 64 10.45 -3.49 0.58
N LYS A 65 11.12 -3.04 1.64
CA LYS A 65 11.33 -3.78 2.88
C LYS A 65 10.38 -3.22 3.95
N SER A 66 9.57 -4.06 4.57
CA SER A 66 8.68 -3.72 5.68
C SER A 66 8.99 -4.61 6.90
N SER A 67 8.34 -4.32 8.03
CA SER A 67 8.36 -5.21 9.21
C SER A 67 7.77 -6.60 8.88
N SER A 68 6.81 -6.62 7.96
CA SER A 68 6.10 -7.80 7.48
C SER A 68 6.77 -8.45 6.25
N GLY A 69 8.07 -8.22 6.05
CA GLY A 69 8.83 -8.82 4.95
C GLY A 69 9.05 -7.90 3.77
N SER A 70 9.53 -8.46 2.65
CA SER A 70 9.86 -7.69 1.44
C SER A 70 8.94 -8.03 0.28
N PHE A 71 8.46 -7.02 -0.43
CA PHE A 71 7.60 -7.19 -1.60
C PHE A 71 7.95 -6.20 -2.71
N GLU A 72 7.54 -6.52 -3.93
CA GLU A 72 7.60 -5.58 -5.04
C GLU A 72 6.36 -4.69 -5.02
N LEU A 73 6.56 -3.38 -5.09
CA LEU A 73 5.51 -2.37 -5.06
C LEU A 73 5.47 -1.64 -6.41
N ASP A 74 4.30 -1.63 -7.04
CA ASP A 74 4.07 -0.88 -8.27
C ASP A 74 3.61 0.55 -7.96
N THR A 75 4.48 1.51 -8.24
CA THR A 75 4.19 2.93 -8.00
C THR A 75 3.70 3.61 -9.27
N PRO A 76 2.55 4.31 -9.23
CA PRO A 76 2.03 4.99 -10.40
C PRO A 76 2.77 6.32 -10.63
N ARG A 77 2.81 6.77 -11.88
CA ARG A 77 3.45 8.04 -12.27
C ARG A 77 2.58 8.84 -13.22
N ASP A 78 2.76 10.15 -13.23
CA ASP A 78 2.21 11.05 -14.22
C ASP A 78 3.16 11.23 -15.43
N ARG A 79 2.64 11.77 -16.52
CA ARG A 79 3.42 12.01 -17.74
C ARG A 79 4.34 13.21 -17.60
N ALA A 80 3.89 14.25 -16.90
CA ALA A 80 4.70 15.45 -16.64
C ALA A 80 5.78 15.23 -15.57
N SER A 81 5.78 14.09 -14.87
CA SER A 81 6.71 13.76 -13.76
C SER A 81 6.65 14.76 -12.59
N THR A 82 5.49 15.40 -12.43
CA THR A 82 5.19 16.40 -11.40
C THR A 82 4.59 15.80 -10.13
N PHE A 83 4.13 14.56 -10.19
CA PHE A 83 3.55 13.87 -9.04
C PHE A 83 4.63 13.54 -7.99
N GLU A 84 4.38 13.92 -6.73
CA GLU A 84 5.22 13.61 -5.58
C GLU A 84 4.42 12.81 -4.53
N PRO A 85 4.54 11.46 -4.50
CA PRO A 85 3.79 10.62 -3.58
C PRO A 85 4.18 10.87 -2.11
N GLN A 86 3.19 10.87 -1.22
CA GLN A 86 3.38 11.17 0.21
C GLN A 86 3.47 9.91 1.05
N ILE A 87 2.64 8.90 0.77
CA ILE A 87 2.66 7.61 1.49
C ILE A 87 3.99 6.88 1.31
N VAL A 88 4.47 6.75 0.07
CA VAL A 88 5.78 6.16 -0.22
C VAL A 88 6.57 7.07 -1.15
N LYS A 89 7.52 7.80 -0.56
CA LYS A 89 8.33 8.79 -1.28
C LYS A 89 9.14 8.17 -2.43
N LYS A 90 9.54 9.01 -3.39
CA LYS A 90 10.47 8.63 -4.45
C LYS A 90 11.77 8.06 -3.85
N ASN A 91 12.25 6.96 -4.43
CA ASN A 91 13.46 6.23 -3.98
C ASN A 91 13.40 5.64 -2.55
N GLN A 92 12.26 5.76 -1.84
CA GLN A 92 12.08 5.08 -0.56
C GLN A 92 11.98 3.57 -0.79
N THR A 93 12.87 2.81 -0.14
CA THR A 93 12.99 1.35 -0.23
C THR A 93 12.62 0.63 1.07
N LYS A 94 12.34 1.39 2.14
CA LYS A 94 11.89 0.88 3.43
C LYS A 94 10.54 1.49 3.79
N LEU A 95 9.55 0.65 4.03
CA LEU A 95 8.32 1.05 4.71
C LEU A 95 8.68 1.18 6.20
N THR A 96 8.49 2.35 6.80
CA THR A 96 8.65 2.54 8.23
C THR A 96 7.44 1.96 8.96
N ASP A 97 7.62 1.54 10.22
CA ASP A 97 6.53 1.04 11.07
C ASP A 97 5.34 2.02 11.16
N GLU A 98 5.56 3.30 10.90
CA GLU A 98 4.53 4.32 10.84
C GLU A 98 3.54 4.11 9.69
N ILE A 99 4.01 3.67 8.52
CA ILE A 99 3.13 3.35 7.39
C ILE A 99 2.41 2.04 7.68
N ASP A 100 3.10 1.00 8.21
CA ASP A 100 2.44 -0.24 8.64
C ASP A 100 1.32 0.07 9.66
N ARG A 101 1.58 0.95 10.63
CA ARG A 101 0.58 1.42 11.60
C ARG A 101 -0.54 2.23 10.96
N LYS A 102 -0.24 3.15 10.03
CA LYS A 102 -1.29 3.92 9.32
C LYS A 102 -2.16 3.01 8.47
N VAL A 103 -1.57 2.09 7.71
CA VAL A 103 -2.28 1.09 6.90
C VAL A 103 -3.21 0.25 7.78
N LEU A 104 -2.72 -0.22 8.93
CA LEU A 104 -3.53 -0.97 9.90
C LEU A 104 -4.61 -0.10 10.56
N SER A 105 -4.31 1.16 10.85
CA SER A 105 -5.25 2.11 11.47
C SER A 105 -6.41 2.48 10.55
N GLU A 106 -6.16 2.63 9.25
CA GLU A 106 -7.21 2.93 8.27
C GLU A 106 -8.08 1.69 7.95
N LEU A 107 -7.56 0.48 8.20
CA LEU A 107 -8.28 -0.78 7.99
C LEU A 107 -9.20 -1.14 9.16
N VAL A 108 -8.92 -0.66 10.38
CA VAL A 108 -9.80 -0.82 11.53
C VAL A 108 -10.74 0.38 11.57
N PRO A 109 -12.06 0.22 11.37
CA PRO A 109 -12.99 1.32 11.59
C PRO A 109 -12.85 1.73 13.05
N THR A 110 -12.31 2.93 13.29
CA THR A 110 -12.37 3.58 14.59
C THR A 110 -13.85 3.67 14.93
N ARG A 111 -14.33 2.81 15.85
CA ARG A 111 -15.69 2.93 16.34
C ARG A 111 -15.78 4.33 16.96
N PRO A 112 -16.64 5.23 16.46
CA PRO A 112 -16.89 6.46 17.19
C PRO A 112 -17.40 6.07 18.57
N ASP A 113 -16.82 6.70 19.58
CA ASP A 113 -16.94 6.39 21.00
C ASP A 113 -18.33 5.89 21.40
N ILE A 114 -18.39 4.68 21.95
CA ILE A 114 -19.52 4.28 22.80
C ILE A 114 -19.30 5.01 24.12
N SER A 115 -19.92 6.19 24.25
CA SER A 115 -20.11 6.81 25.56
C SER A 115 -20.98 5.89 26.40
N ILE A 116 -20.41 5.37 27.48
CA ILE A 116 -21.14 4.75 28.61
C ILE A 116 -21.68 5.87 29.49
#